data_AF-A0A3B9DB72-F1
#
_entry.id   AF-A0A3B9DB72-F1
#
_cell.length_a   1.000
_cell.length_b   1.000
_cell.length_c   1.000
_cell.angle_alpha   90.00
_cell.angle_beta   90.00
_cell.angle_gamma   90.00
#
_symmetry.space_group_name_H-M   'P 1'
#
loop_
_entity.id
_entity.type
_entity.pdbx_description
1 polymer ?
#
loop_
_entity_poly.entity_id
_entity_poly.type
_entity_poly.pdbx_seq_one_letter_code
_entity_poly.pdbx_strand_id
1 'polypeptide(L)'
;ADRVIFPGVGAIRDCMAEINRLNVGQIVEDAMKTKPVLAICVGMQALMNRSEENEGVDCLGLMQGEVRYFGDDLRNNNGGRLKVPHMGWNQVKQAQDHPLWKGVPD
;
A
#
# COMPACT_ATOMS: atom_id res chain seq x y z
N ALA A 1 -6.50 18.32 12.52
CA ALA A 1 -7.14 17.60 11.41
C ALA A 1 -8.01 16.47 11.95
N ASP A 2 -9.22 16.33 11.43
CA ASP A 2 -10.20 15.31 11.84
C ASP A 2 -9.99 13.97 11.14
N ARG A 3 -9.35 13.99 9.97
CA ARG A 3 -9.00 12.83 9.13
C ARG A 3 -7.62 13.06 8.52
N VAL A 4 -6.91 11.99 8.17
CA VAL A 4 -5.57 12.06 7.59
C VAL A 4 -5.52 11.26 6.29
N ILE A 5 -4.80 11.78 5.30
CA ILE A 5 -4.44 11.05 4.08
C ILE A 5 -2.93 10.86 4.09
N PHE A 6 -2.47 9.65 3.83
CA PHE A 6 -1.07 9.27 3.77
C PHE A 6 -0.74 8.75 2.36
N PRO A 7 -0.46 9.64 1.40
CA PRO A 7 -0.16 9.26 0.02
C PRO A 7 1.33 8.95 -0.17
N GLY A 8 1.66 8.23 -1.24
CA GLY A 8 3.05 8.04 -1.67
C GLY A 8 3.13 7.56 -3.12
N VAL A 9 4.23 7.91 -3.79
CA VAL A 9 4.59 7.48 -5.15
C VAL A 9 6.10 7.26 -5.25
N GLY A 10 6.53 6.47 -6.24
CA GLY A 10 7.95 6.17 -6.45
C GLY A 10 8.41 4.90 -5.72
N ALA A 11 9.72 4.77 -5.53
CA ALA A 11 10.32 3.62 -4.87
C ALA A 11 10.17 3.70 -3.34
N ILE A 12 9.81 2.59 -2.71
CA ILE A 12 9.59 2.50 -1.26
C ILE A 12 10.83 2.89 -0.45
N ARG A 13 12.04 2.58 -0.95
CA ARG A 13 13.30 2.93 -0.27
C ARG A 13 13.42 4.44 -0.04
N ASP A 14 13.18 5.21 -1.09
CA ASP A 14 13.32 6.67 -1.05
C ASP A 14 12.18 7.29 -0.22
N CYS A 15 10.96 6.74 -0.33
CA CYS A 15 9.84 7.12 0.53
C CYS A 15 10.13 6.87 2.01
N MET A 16 10.61 5.68 2.37
CA MET A 16 10.93 5.34 3.76
C MET A 16 12.08 6.20 4.31
N ALA A 17 13.08 6.53 3.48
CA ALA A 17 14.14 7.46 3.86
C ALA A 17 13.56 8.83 4.26
N GLU A 18 12.66 9.39 3.46
CA GLU A 18 12.01 10.67 3.76
C GLU A 18 11.04 10.61 4.94
N ILE A 19 10.28 9.51 5.06
CA ILE A 19 9.38 9.26 6.20
C ILE A 19 10.17 9.27 7.51
N ASN A 20 11.33 8.61 7.54
CA ASN A 20 12.20 8.56 8.71
C ASN A 20 12.87 9.92 8.96
N ARG A 21 13.38 10.57 7.91
CA ARG A 21 14.05 11.88 8.00
C ARG A 21 13.13 12.96 8.58
N LEU A 22 11.85 12.93 8.22
CA LEU A 22 10.83 13.89 8.64
C LEU A 22 10.02 13.42 9.87
N ASN A 23 10.34 12.25 10.43
CA ASN A 23 9.60 11.62 11.52
C ASN A 23 8.08 11.48 11.24
N VAL A 24 7.71 11.26 9.97
CA VAL A 24 6.31 11.12 9.56
C VAL A 24 5.73 9.80 10.07
N GLY A 25 6.57 8.77 10.24
CA GLY A 25 6.15 7.46 10.76
C GLY A 25 5.40 7.56 12.09
N GLN A 26 5.97 8.28 13.07
CA GLN A 26 5.34 8.47 14.37
C GLN A 26 4.02 9.26 14.26
N ILE A 27 3.99 10.30 13.41
CA ILE A 27 2.80 11.13 13.19
C ILE A 27 1.65 10.28 12.64
N VAL A 28 1.94 9.39 11.70
CA VAL A 28 0.96 8.48 11.11
C VAL A 28 0.47 7.47 12.14
N GLU A 29 1.38 6.86 12.91
CA GLU A 29 1.01 5.92 13.98
C GLU A 29 0.07 6.56 15.01
N ASP A 30 0.38 7.77 15.47
CA ASP A 30 -0.43 8.49 16.46
C ASP A 30 -1.79 8.93 15.88
N ALA A 31 -1.81 9.29 14.59
CA ALA A 31 -3.06 9.58 13.90
C ALA A 31 -3.96 8.33 13.84
N MET A 32 -3.42 7.16 13.48
CA MET A 32 -4.20 5.91 13.37
C MET A 32 -4.87 5.50 14.68
N LYS A 33 -4.29 5.87 15.84
CA LYS A 33 -4.89 5.62 17.17
C LYS A 33 -6.11 6.49 17.47
N THR A 34 -6.22 7.66 16.85
CA THR A 34 -7.18 8.70 17.28
C THR A 34 -8.15 9.15 16.19
N LYS A 35 -7.86 8.87 14.92
CA LYS A 35 -8.71 9.27 13.79
C LYS A 35 -8.51 8.37 12.57
N PRO A 36 -9.50 8.33 11.66
CA PRO A 36 -9.34 7.61 10.40
C PRO A 36 -8.19 8.14 9.54
N VAL A 37 -7.39 7.21 9.03
CA VAL A 37 -6.27 7.46 8.11
C VAL A 37 -6.51 6.68 6.81
N LEU A 38 -6.39 7.35 5.66
CA LEU A 38 -6.43 6.72 4.34
C LEU A 38 -5.03 6.72 3.74
N ALA A 39 -4.40 5.55 3.67
CA ALA A 39 -3.11 5.38 3.02
C ALA A 39 -3.28 4.95 1.56
N ILE A 40 -2.54 5.56 0.64
CA ILE A 40 -2.75 5.38 -0.81
C ILE A 40 -1.46 4.96 -1.49
N CYS A 41 -1.53 3.90 -2.30
CA CYS A 41 -0.42 3.38 -3.10
C CYS A 41 0.82 3.07 -2.24
N VAL A 42 1.93 3.78 -2.44
CA VAL A 42 3.16 3.57 -1.66
C VAL A 42 2.94 3.92 -0.18
N GLY A 43 2.03 4.84 0.14
CA GLY A 43 1.65 5.12 1.52
C GLY A 43 1.04 3.89 2.21
N MET A 44 0.23 3.09 1.49
CA MET A 44 -0.30 1.83 2.00
C MET A 44 0.82 0.80 2.19
N GLN A 45 1.74 0.71 1.22
CA GLN A 45 2.90 -0.20 1.28
C GLN A 45 3.83 0.11 2.46
N ALA A 46 4.05 1.40 2.75
CA ALA A 46 4.87 1.86 3.87
C ALA A 46 4.32 1.48 5.24
N LEU A 47 3.02 1.18 5.36
CA LEU A 47 2.42 0.70 6.62
C LEU A 47 2.74 -0.77 6.93
N MET A 48 3.15 -1.56 5.93
CA MET A 48 3.44 -2.99 6.07
C MET A 48 4.74 -3.23 6.87
N ASN A 49 5.12 -4.49 7.13
CA ASN A 49 6.39 -4.79 7.78
C ASN A 49 7.59 -4.55 6.86
N ARG A 50 7.50 -5.00 5.60
CA ARG A 50 8.63 -5.00 4.67
C ARG A 50 8.17 -4.96 3.21
N SER A 51 9.02 -4.44 2.33
CA SER A 51 8.88 -4.55 0.88
C SER A 51 10.07 -5.30 0.28
N GLU A 52 9.84 -6.09 -0.77
CA GLU A 52 10.90 -6.75 -1.57
C GLU A 52 11.60 -5.79 -2.54
N GLU A 53 11.04 -4.61 -2.79
CA GLU A 53 11.63 -3.63 -3.69
C GLU A 53 13.03 -3.18 -3.20
N ASN A 54 13.93 -2.88 -4.13
CA ASN A 54 15.31 -2.43 -3.84
C ASN A 54 16.11 -3.37 -2.93
N GLU A 55 16.05 -4.68 -3.17
CA GLU A 55 16.72 -5.75 -2.37
C GLU A 55 16.15 -5.94 -0.96
N GLY A 56 15.06 -5.24 -0.63
CA GLY A 56 14.42 -5.32 0.67
C GLY A 56 14.46 -4.01 1.43
N VAL A 57 13.30 -3.54 1.90
CA VAL A 57 13.17 -2.33 2.70
C VAL A 57 12.26 -2.60 3.88
N ASP A 58 12.76 -2.38 5.10
CA ASP A 58 11.93 -2.37 6.31
C ASP A 58 11.02 -1.15 6.30
N CYS A 59 9.73 -1.39 6.48
CA CYS A 59 8.68 -0.38 6.48
C CYS A 59 8.28 -0.01 7.92
N LEU A 60 7.20 0.73 8.10
CA LEU A 60 6.77 1.20 9.43
C LEU A 60 6.29 0.08 10.36
N GLY A 61 5.90 -1.09 9.83
CA GLY A 61 5.47 -2.24 10.63
C GLY A 61 4.16 -2.02 11.40
N LEU A 62 3.33 -1.08 10.95
CA LEU A 62 2.04 -0.75 11.58
C LEU A 62 0.92 -1.72 11.18
N MET A 63 1.10 -2.45 10.09
CA MET A 63 0.25 -3.53 9.62
C MET A 63 1.08 -4.77 9.32
N GLN A 64 0.53 -5.94 9.65
CA GLN A 64 1.17 -7.21 9.34
C GLN A 64 1.11 -7.50 7.84
N GLY A 65 2.26 -7.77 7.22
CA GLY A 65 2.34 -8.16 5.82
C GLY A 65 3.64 -7.73 5.14
N GLU A 66 3.86 -8.29 3.96
CA GLU A 66 5.00 -7.97 3.09
C GLU A 66 4.51 -7.55 1.71
N VAL A 67 5.12 -6.52 1.15
CA VAL A 67 4.89 -6.07 -0.23
C VAL A 67 5.84 -6.83 -1.14
N ARG A 68 5.29 -7.67 -2.02
CA ARG A 68 6.06 -8.59 -2.86
C ARG A 68 6.04 -8.20 -4.33
N TYR A 69 7.11 -8.55 -5.03
CA TYR A 69 7.15 -8.48 -6.47
C TYR A 69 6.17 -9.49 -7.07
N PHE A 70 5.45 -9.08 -8.11
CA PHE A 70 4.47 -9.94 -8.77
C PHE A 70 5.12 -11.20 -9.41
N GLY A 71 6.40 -11.15 -9.78
CA GLY A 71 7.12 -12.22 -10.46
C GLY A 71 7.24 -12.05 -11.98
N ASP A 72 8.11 -12.84 -12.62
CA ASP A 72 8.51 -12.62 -14.03
C ASP A 72 7.71 -13.42 -15.08
N ASP A 73 7.17 -14.60 -14.72
CA ASP A 73 6.43 -15.50 -15.63
C ASP A 73 4.96 -15.64 -15.23
N LEU A 74 4.28 -14.52 -15.02
CA LEU A 74 2.85 -14.51 -14.74
C LEU A 74 2.04 -14.81 -15.99
N ARG A 75 1.08 -15.72 -15.86
CA ARG A 75 0.21 -16.15 -16.97
C ARG A 75 -1.25 -16.08 -16.56
N ASN A 76 -2.11 -15.73 -17.50
CA ASN A 76 -3.55 -15.83 -17.34
C ASN A 76 -4.06 -17.27 -17.60
N ASN A 77 -5.35 -17.49 -17.42
CA ASN A 77 -5.99 -18.81 -17.60
C ASN A 77 -5.86 -19.39 -19.02
N ASN A 78 -5.55 -18.55 -20.01
CA ASN A 78 -5.37 -18.95 -21.41
C ASN A 78 -3.87 -19.11 -21.78
N GLY A 79 -2.97 -19.07 -20.79
CA GLY A 79 -1.52 -19.18 -20.99
C GLY A 79 -0.83 -17.91 -21.49
N GLY A 80 -1.56 -16.80 -21.65
CA GLY A 80 -1.03 -15.51 -22.09
C GLY A 80 -0.24 -14.80 -20.99
N ARG A 81 0.89 -14.19 -21.35
CA ARG A 81 1.75 -13.47 -20.40
C ARG A 81 1.06 -12.24 -19.84
N LEU A 82 1.08 -12.11 -18.51
CA LEU A 82 0.65 -10.92 -17.79
C LEU A 82 1.84 -9.96 -17.62
N LYS A 83 1.59 -8.66 -17.83
CA LYS A 83 2.62 -7.62 -17.72
C LYS A 83 2.73 -7.13 -16.28
N VAL A 84 3.94 -6.78 -15.87
CA VAL A 84 4.25 -6.09 -14.61
C VAL A 84 4.81 -4.71 -14.95
N PRO A 85 4.37 -3.62 -14.29
CA PRO A 85 3.37 -3.57 -13.22
C PRO A 85 1.94 -3.82 -13.70
N HIS A 86 1.07 -4.20 -12.76
CA HIS A 86 -0.36 -4.27 -13.01
C HIS A 86 -0.90 -2.85 -13.25
N MET A 87 -1.19 -2.53 -14.52
CA MET A 87 -1.71 -1.23 -14.93
C MET A 87 -2.99 -1.38 -15.73
N GLY A 88 -3.99 -0.58 -15.37
CA GLY A 88 -5.29 -0.56 -16.02
C GLY A 88 -6.42 -0.47 -14.99
N TRP A 89 -7.61 -0.83 -15.44
CA TRP A 89 -8.80 -0.91 -14.60
C TRP A 89 -9.00 -2.36 -14.18
N ASN A 90 -9.21 -2.57 -12.88
CA ASN A 90 -9.49 -3.90 -12.33
C ASN A 90 -10.62 -3.78 -11.30
N GLN A 91 -11.29 -4.90 -11.06
CA GLN A 91 -12.37 -5.00 -10.09
C GLN A 91 -11.82 -5.44 -8.74
N VAL A 92 -12.42 -4.92 -7.68
CA VAL A 92 -12.15 -5.35 -6.31
C VAL A 92 -13.34 -6.16 -5.84
N LYS A 93 -13.09 -7.21 -5.07
CA LYS A 93 -14.14 -7.96 -4.39
C LYS A 93 -14.32 -7.41 -2.98
N GLN A 94 -15.53 -6.98 -2.64
CA GLN A 94 -15.87 -6.48 -1.32
C GLN A 94 -15.92 -7.66 -0.33
N ALA A 95 -14.89 -7.78 0.51
CA ALA A 95 -14.76 -8.91 1.43
C ALA A 95 -15.57 -8.76 2.73
N GLN A 96 -15.95 -7.53 3.08
CA GLN A 96 -16.71 -7.20 4.30
C GLN A 96 -17.51 -5.92 4.09
N ASP A 97 -18.59 -5.75 4.85
CA ASP A 97 -19.32 -4.49 4.88
C ASP A 97 -18.42 -3.38 5.45
N HIS A 98 -18.27 -2.29 4.70
CA HIS A 98 -17.39 -1.20 5.07
C HIS A 98 -17.93 0.12 4.49
N PRO A 99 -17.91 1.23 5.25
CA PRO A 99 -18.44 2.52 4.79
C PRO A 99 -17.83 3.04 3.48
N LEU A 100 -16.60 2.63 3.13
CA LEU A 100 -15.96 2.97 1.85
C LEU A 100 -16.66 2.37 0.63
N TRP A 101 -17.46 1.32 0.80
CA TRP A 101 -18.19 0.69 -0.29
C TRP A 101 -19.53 1.37 -0.61
N LYS A 102 -19.93 2.38 0.16
CA LYS A 102 -21.20 3.08 -0.08
C LYS A 102 -21.24 3.69 -1.48
N GLY A 103 -22.11 3.16 -2.34
CA GLY A 103 -22.26 3.61 -3.72
C GLY A 103 -21.26 3.00 -4.71
N VAL A 104 -20.43 2.06 -4.27
CA VAL A 104 -19.52 1.29 -5.12
C VAL A 104 -20.10 -0.12 -5.27
N PRO A 105 -20.48 -0.56 -6.49
CA PRO A 105 -20.93 -1.92 -6.70
C PRO A 105 -19.76 -2.91 -6.55
N ASP A 106 -20.09 -4.16 -6.21
CA ASP A 106 -19.18 -5.30 -6.31
C ASP A 106 -19.08 -5.78 -7.76
#